data_AF-A0AAU1BGP3-F1
#
_entry.id   AF-A0AAU1BGP3-F1
#
_cell.length_a   1.000
_cell.length_b   1.000
_cell.length_c   1.000
_cell.angle_alpha   90.00
_cell.angle_beta   90.00
_cell.angle_gamma   90.00
#
_symmetry.space_group_name_H-M   'P 1'
#
loop_
_entity.id
_entity.type
_entity.pdbx_description
1 polymer ?
#
loop_
_entity_poly.entity_id
_entity_poly.type
_entity_poly.pdbx_seq_one_letter_code
_entity_poly.pdbx_strand_id
1 'polypeptide(L)'
;MLPTEREEEIWSCSWCHAVTHVGGEWFEVARPPYLPVEMRWERAVADGLPADISHAFGIFDRTLCGIQVAGMSPSDYWWLPERGNACGACREAAGVIDGRWPQAMRGEDTRVSVARRL
;
A
#
# COMPACT_ATOMS: atom_id res chain seq x y z
N MET A 1 23.67 24.79 1.23
CA MET A 1 23.59 23.34 1.48
C MET A 1 22.44 22.82 0.63
N LEU A 2 22.72 21.97 -0.36
CA LEU A 2 21.75 21.38 -1.30
C LEU A 2 22.25 19.97 -1.66
N PRO A 3 21.37 18.99 -1.92
CA PRO A 3 20.68 18.17 -0.93
C PRO A 3 21.12 16.69 -1.05
N THR A 4 20.97 15.87 -0.01
CA THR A 4 21.08 14.39 -0.16
C THR A 4 20.00 13.69 0.64
N GLU A 5 18.77 14.17 0.57
CA GLU A 5 17.64 13.24 0.67
C GLU A 5 17.73 12.40 -0.61
N ARG A 6 18.28 11.19 -0.50
CA ARG A 6 18.25 10.24 -1.62
C ARG A 6 16.78 9.97 -1.91
N GLU A 7 16.26 10.56 -2.98
CA GLU A 7 14.85 10.44 -3.36
C GLU A 7 14.45 8.97 -3.38
N GLU A 8 13.61 8.57 -2.42
CA GLU A 8 12.97 7.27 -2.43
C GLU A 8 11.74 7.40 -3.32
N GLU A 9 11.81 6.81 -4.51
CA GLU A 9 10.66 6.73 -5.40
C GLU A 9 9.83 5.50 -5.05
N ILE A 10 8.51 5.66 -5.04
CA ILE A 10 7.56 4.57 -4.88
C ILE A 10 6.84 4.37 -6.21
N TRP A 11 7.09 3.23 -6.86
CA TRP A 11 6.37 2.84 -8.06
C TRP A 11 5.27 1.86 -7.69
N SER A 12 4.10 2.01 -8.30
CA SER A 12 3.01 1.07 -8.11
C SER A 12 2.45 0.56 -9.43
N CYS A 13 2.17 -0.74 -9.49
CA CYS A 13 1.42 -1.31 -10.60
C CYS A 13 -0.06 -0.96 -10.40
N SER A 14 -0.65 -0.21 -11.33
CA SER A 14 -2.08 0.14 -11.28
C SER A 14 -3.02 -1.06 -11.41
N TRP A 15 -2.53 -2.22 -11.87
CA TRP A 15 -3.32 -3.43 -12.00
C TRP A 15 -3.25 -4.32 -10.75
N CYS A 16 -2.07 -4.71 -10.28
CA CYS A 16 -1.94 -5.60 -9.10
C CYS A 16 -1.63 -4.86 -7.80
N HIS A 17 -1.45 -3.54 -7.82
CA HIS A 17 -1.05 -2.72 -6.66
C HIS A 17 0.28 -3.16 -6.02
N ALA A 18 1.12 -3.88 -6.76
CA ALA A 18 2.48 -4.16 -6.32
C ALA A 18 3.28 -2.88 -6.24
N VAL A 19 3.92 -2.69 -5.08
CA VAL A 19 4.74 -1.53 -4.76
C VAL A 19 6.21 -1.91 -4.97
N THR A 20 6.98 -1.00 -5.54
CA THR A 20 8.44 -1.11 -5.68
C THR A 20 9.06 0.17 -5.15
N HIS A 21 9.97 0.04 -4.19
CA HIS A 21 10.72 1.16 -3.64
C HIS A 21 12.04 1.22 -4.40
N VAL A 22 12.40 2.40 -4.88
CA VAL A 22 13.66 2.67 -5.56
C VAL A 22 14.37 3.75 -4.77
N GLY A 23 15.49 3.41 -4.12
CA GLY A 23 16.20 4.37 -3.28
C GLY A 23 17.10 3.74 -2.22
N GLY A 24 17.41 4.50 -1.17
CA GLY A 24 18.24 4.05 -0.04
C GLY A 24 19.76 4.12 -0.26
N GLU A 25 20.52 3.62 0.72
CA GLU A 25 22.00 3.72 0.78
C GLU A 25 22.73 3.06 -0.40
N TRP A 26 22.06 2.23 -1.20
CA TRP A 26 22.66 1.53 -2.34
C TRP A 26 21.86 1.64 -3.65
N PHE A 27 20.90 2.57 -3.74
CA PHE A 27 19.95 2.65 -4.86
C PHE A 27 19.30 1.27 -5.11
N GLU A 28 18.77 0.67 -4.05
CA GLU A 28 18.14 -0.64 -4.16
C GLU A 28 16.79 -0.49 -4.84
N VAL A 29 16.50 -1.44 -5.72
CA VAL A 29 15.14 -1.70 -6.21
C VAL A 29 14.59 -2.81 -5.33
N ALA A 30 13.69 -2.48 -4.41
CA ALA A 30 13.13 -3.39 -3.43
C ALA A 30 11.62 -3.55 -3.62
N ARG A 31 11.14 -4.80 -3.58
CA ARG A 31 9.72 -5.11 -3.50
C ARG A 31 9.44 -5.70 -2.12
N PRO A 32 8.55 -5.06 -1.31
CA PRO A 32 8.14 -5.63 -0.04
C PRO A 32 7.43 -6.97 -0.27
N PRO A 33 7.44 -7.85 0.74
CA PRO A 33 6.73 -9.12 0.65
C PRO A 33 5.23 -8.89 0.47
N TYR A 34 4.57 -9.86 -0.15
CA TYR A 34 3.11 -9.84 -0.24
C TYR A 34 2.50 -10.41 1.04
N LEU A 35 2.31 -9.52 2.02
CA LEU A 35 1.75 -9.82 3.34
C LEU A 35 0.29 -10.29 3.26
N PRO A 36 -0.23 -10.99 4.29
CA PRO A 36 -1.65 -11.30 4.42
C PRO A 36 -2.55 -10.07 4.28
N VAL A 37 -3.82 -10.28 3.88
CA VAL A 37 -4.77 -9.20 3.53
C VAL A 37 -4.99 -8.22 4.69
N GLU A 38 -4.94 -8.72 5.92
CA GLU A 38 -5.11 -8.01 7.18
C GLU A 38 -3.89 -7.14 7.58
N MET A 39 -2.75 -7.30 6.91
CA MET A 39 -1.51 -6.54 7.14
C MET A 39 -1.08 -5.75 5.90
N ARG A 40 -1.96 -5.61 4.90
CA ARG A 40 -1.57 -5.08 3.60
C ARG A 40 -1.89 -3.61 3.40
N TRP A 41 -2.93 -3.11 4.07
CA TRP A 41 -3.36 -1.72 3.95
C TRP A 41 -3.61 -1.13 5.33
N GLU A 42 -3.09 0.05 5.56
CA GLU A 42 -3.43 0.88 6.70
C GLU A 42 -4.86 1.42 6.56
N ARG A 43 -5.45 1.83 7.67
CA ARG A 43 -6.70 2.59 7.65
C ARG A 43 -6.43 4.02 7.17
N ALA A 44 -7.23 4.50 6.23
CA ALA A 44 -7.20 5.89 5.78
C ALA A 44 -7.79 6.83 6.83
N VAL A 45 -7.15 7.99 7.04
CA VAL A 45 -7.60 9.04 7.97
C VAL A 45 -7.64 10.37 7.25
N ALA A 46 -8.77 11.08 7.36
CA ALA A 46 -8.96 12.45 6.92
C ALA A 46 -10.30 13.00 7.44
N ASP A 47 -10.42 14.32 7.60
CA ASP A 47 -11.66 14.98 8.03
C ASP A 47 -12.83 14.79 7.04
N GLY A 48 -12.53 14.52 5.76
CA GLY A 48 -13.52 14.29 4.71
C GLY A 48 -14.01 12.84 4.58
N LEU A 49 -13.56 11.92 5.44
CA LEU A 49 -14.00 10.52 5.42
C LEU A 49 -15.13 10.28 6.43
N PRO A 50 -16.11 9.40 6.13
CA PRO A 50 -17.13 9.02 7.10
C PRO A 50 -16.48 8.37 8.34
N ALA A 51 -16.70 8.95 9.52
CA ALA A 51 -16.03 8.52 10.75
C ALA A 51 -16.35 7.06 11.13
N ASP A 52 -17.55 6.60 10.81
CA ASP A 52 -18.05 5.27 11.19
C ASP A 52 -17.65 4.18 10.20
N ILE A 53 -17.08 4.53 9.03
CA ILE A 53 -16.70 3.58 7.98
C ILE A 53 -15.18 3.59 7.84
N SER A 54 -14.57 2.43 8.03
CA SER A 54 -13.14 2.25 7.85
C SER A 54 -12.81 2.00 6.38
N HIS A 55 -12.05 2.90 5.79
CA HIS A 55 -11.52 2.76 4.42
C HIS A 55 -10.07 2.28 4.45
N ALA A 56 -9.71 1.44 3.47
CA ALA A 56 -8.32 1.03 3.24
C ALA A 56 -7.56 2.16 2.54
N PHE A 57 -6.44 2.59 3.11
CA PHE A 57 -5.53 3.53 2.45
C PHE A 57 -4.81 2.79 1.31
N GLY A 58 -4.95 3.30 0.10
CA GLY A 58 -4.28 2.79 -1.10
C GLY A 58 -3.04 3.62 -1.41
N ILE A 59 -2.72 3.71 -2.70
CA ILE A 59 -1.53 4.42 -3.18
C ILE A 59 -1.97 5.76 -3.77
N PHE A 60 -1.11 6.78 -3.69
CA PHE A 60 -1.37 8.14 -4.19
C PHE A 60 -2.54 8.85 -3.48
N ASP A 61 -2.52 8.84 -2.15
CA ASP A 61 -3.48 9.53 -1.28
C ASP A 61 -4.94 9.21 -1.58
N ARG A 62 -5.19 7.94 -1.92
CA ARG A 62 -6.47 7.45 -2.38
C ARG A 62 -6.82 6.17 -1.68
N THR A 63 -8.07 6.06 -1.23
CA THR A 63 -8.60 4.80 -0.70
C THR A 63 -8.75 3.74 -1.81
N LEU A 64 -8.83 2.46 -1.46
CA LEU A 64 -9.08 1.40 -2.46
C LEU A 64 -10.42 1.58 -3.21
N CYS A 65 -11.42 2.18 -2.57
CA CYS A 65 -12.70 2.50 -3.23
C CYS A 65 -12.69 3.82 -4.02
N GLY A 66 -11.52 4.46 -4.17
CA GLY A 66 -11.34 5.60 -5.08
C GLY A 66 -11.56 6.98 -4.47
N ILE A 67 -11.91 7.08 -3.19
CA ILE A 67 -12.01 8.38 -2.50
C ILE A 67 -10.62 8.99 -2.35
N GLN A 68 -10.51 10.27 -2.71
CA GLN A 68 -9.34 11.11 -2.48
C GLN A 68 -9.82 12.42 -1.85
N VAL A 69 -9.23 12.79 -0.71
CA VAL A 69 -9.52 14.05 -0.02
C VAL A 69 -8.20 14.69 0.40
N ALA A 70 -8.18 16.02 0.52
CA ALA A 70 -6.99 16.74 0.94
C ALA A 70 -6.57 16.33 2.36
N GLY A 71 -5.27 16.13 2.58
CA GLY A 71 -4.72 15.75 3.88
C GLY A 71 -4.99 14.29 4.29
N MET A 72 -5.40 13.43 3.36
CA MET A 72 -5.53 11.99 3.64
C MET A 72 -4.16 11.36 3.89
N SER A 73 -4.08 10.55 4.94
CA SER A 73 -2.87 9.80 5.28
C SER A 73 -3.21 8.37 5.72
N PRO A 74 -2.24 7.44 5.67
CA PRO A 74 -2.36 6.17 6.37
C PRO A 74 -2.28 6.41 7.89
N SER A 75 -3.03 5.61 8.67
CA SER A 75 -2.90 5.57 10.13
C SER A 75 -1.88 4.53 10.60
N ASP A 76 -1.47 4.61 11.86
CA ASP A 76 -0.64 3.58 12.52
C ASP A 76 -1.35 2.22 12.70
N TYR A 77 -2.63 2.11 12.32
CA TYR A 77 -3.43 0.90 12.45
C TYR A 77 -3.77 0.31 11.08
N TRP A 78 -3.69 -1.02 11.01
CA TRP A 78 -4.14 -1.79 9.86
C TRP A 78 -5.64 -1.65 9.62
N TRP A 79 -6.02 -1.57 8.35
CA TRP A 79 -7.38 -1.75 7.90
C TRP A 79 -7.70 -3.24 7.84
N LEU A 80 -8.78 -3.64 8.53
CA LEU A 80 -9.13 -5.05 8.67
C LEU A 80 -10.41 -5.34 7.89
N PRO A 81 -10.35 -6.11 6.78
CA PRO A 81 -11.50 -6.32 5.90
C PRO A 81 -12.67 -7.02 6.61
N GLU A 82 -12.39 -7.88 7.59
CA GLU A 82 -13.40 -8.64 8.32
C GLU A 82 -14.19 -7.81 9.35
N ARG A 83 -13.76 -6.59 9.67
CA ARG A 83 -14.49 -5.75 10.64
C ARG A 83 -15.84 -5.31 10.07
N GLY A 84 -16.86 -5.27 10.93
CA GLY A 84 -18.23 -4.88 10.55
C GLY A 84 -18.33 -3.45 10.00
N ASN A 85 -17.39 -2.57 10.38
CA ASN A 85 -17.32 -1.21 9.88
C ASN A 85 -16.38 -1.02 8.68
N ALA A 86 -15.81 -2.09 8.11
CA ALA A 86 -14.98 -1.98 6.91
C ALA A 86 -15.84 -1.61 5.70
N CYS A 87 -15.40 -0.62 4.92
CA CYS A 87 -16.05 -0.22 3.68
C CYS A 87 -16.19 -1.41 2.73
N GLY A 88 -17.43 -1.72 2.31
CA GLY A 88 -17.71 -2.85 1.40
C GLY A 88 -16.96 -2.76 0.07
N ALA A 89 -16.92 -1.56 -0.53
CA ALA A 89 -16.18 -1.35 -1.78
C ALA A 89 -14.65 -1.53 -1.61
N CYS A 90 -14.08 -1.15 -0.46
CA CYS A 90 -12.68 -1.43 -0.17
C CYS A 90 -12.44 -2.94 0.01
N ARG A 91 -13.36 -3.67 0.65
CA ARG A 91 -13.31 -5.14 0.79
C ARG A 91 -13.33 -5.85 -0.55
N GLU A 92 -14.23 -5.46 -1.44
CA GLU A 92 -14.30 -6.02 -2.79
C GLU A 92 -13.02 -5.74 -3.58
N ALA A 93 -12.55 -4.49 -3.58
CA ALA A 93 -11.30 -4.11 -4.25
C ALA A 93 -10.09 -4.88 -3.70
N ALA A 94 -9.99 -5.00 -2.36
CA ALA A 94 -8.94 -5.76 -1.70
C ALA A 94 -8.95 -7.24 -2.13
N GLY A 95 -10.13 -7.88 -2.21
CA GLY A 95 -10.25 -9.26 -2.68
C GLY A 95 -9.86 -9.44 -4.14
N VAL A 96 -10.23 -8.50 -5.01
CA VAL A 96 -9.80 -8.50 -6.42
C VAL A 96 -8.30 -8.35 -6.55
N ILE A 97 -7.69 -7.44 -5.78
CA ILE A 97 -6.23 -7.26 -5.75
C ILE A 97 -5.56 -8.54 -5.23
N ASP A 98 -6.07 -9.14 -4.14
CA ASP A 98 -5.55 -10.40 -3.60
C ASP A 98 -5.54 -11.52 -4.64
N GLY A 99 -6.65 -11.68 -5.37
CA GLY A 99 -6.76 -12.68 -6.44
C GLY A 99 -5.78 -12.49 -7.61
N ARG A 100 -5.24 -11.28 -7.82
CA ARG A 100 -4.27 -11.01 -8.89
C ARG A 100 -2.84 -11.43 -8.53
N TRP A 101 -2.53 -11.63 -7.25
CA TRP A 101 -1.17 -11.94 -6.82
C TRP A 101 -0.85 -13.43 -6.91
N PRO A 102 0.26 -13.80 -7.58
CA PRO A 102 0.69 -15.20 -7.67
C PRO A 102 0.90 -15.81 -6.28
N GLN A 103 0.42 -17.03 -6.06
CA GLN A 103 0.57 -17.73 -4.77
C GLN A 103 2.04 -17.86 -4.34
N ALA A 104 2.95 -18.09 -5.30
CA ALA A 104 4.38 -18.22 -5.05
C ALA A 104 5.05 -16.92 -4.54
N MET A 105 4.38 -15.77 -4.67
CA MET A 105 4.88 -14.47 -4.20
C MET A 105 4.32 -14.08 -2.84
N ARG A 106 3.46 -14.91 -2.22
CA ARG A 106 2.83 -14.65 -0.91
C ARG A 106 3.77 -15.08 0.23
N GLY A 107 3.76 -14.31 1.33
CA GLY A 107 4.54 -14.61 2.54
C GLY A 107 5.71 -13.66 2.77
N GLU A 108 6.17 -13.57 4.01
CA GLU A 108 7.18 -12.59 4.46
C GLU A 108 8.56 -12.82 3.82
N ASP A 109 8.88 -14.06 3.44
CA ASP A 109 10.16 -14.45 2.84
C ASP A 109 10.30 -14.08 1.37
N THR A 110 9.28 -13.49 0.73
CA THR A 110 9.29 -13.18 -0.71
C THR A 110 9.82 -11.79 -1.05
N ARG A 111 10.38 -11.06 -0.07
CA ARG A 111 11.07 -9.79 -0.31
C ARG A 111 12.17 -9.98 -1.35
N VAL A 112 12.16 -9.16 -2.40
CA VAL A 112 13.22 -9.13 -3.41
C VAL A 112 13.87 -7.77 -3.39
N SER A 113 15.20 -7.70 -3.21
CA SER A 113 15.98 -6.48 -3.42
C SER A 113 17.17 -6.74 -4.33
N VAL A 114 17.46 -5.77 -5.20
CA VAL A 114 18.64 -5.79 -6.07
C VAL A 114 19.28 -4.40 -6.03
N ALA A 115 20.60 -4.35 -5.82
CA ALA A 115 21.36 -3.11 -5.95
C ALA A 115 21.39 -2.69 -7.42
N ARG A 116 20.99 -1.46 -7.73
CA ARG A 116 21.08 -0.91 -9.08
C ARG A 116 22.55 -0.67 -9.40
N ARG A 117 23.11 -1.46 -10.33
CA ARG A 117 24.42 -1.14 -10.91
C ARG A 117 24.26 0.11 -11.77
N LEU A 118 24.90 1.21 -11.37
CA LEU A 118 25.03 2.44 -12.15
C LEU A 118 26.03 2.25 -13.29
#